data_AF-A0A7S0NFS0-F1
#
_entry.id   AF-A0A7S0NFS0-F1
#
_cell.length_a   1.000
_cell.length_b   1.000
_cell.length_c   1.000
_cell.angle_alpha   90.00
_cell.angle_beta   90.00
_cell.angle_gamma   90.00
#
_symmetry.space_group_name_H-M   'P 1'
#
loop_
_entity.id
_entity.type
_entity.pdbx_description
1 polymer ?
#
loop_
_entity_poly.entity_id
_entity_poly.type
_entity_poly.pdbx_seq_one_letter_code
_entity_poly.pdbx_strand_id
1 'polypeptide(L)'
;TASFTIVAKDSYGNVPLFADASFSTQTVGLSQSLYSTGTVAPINGLPGHYLASYILYVGQEYSLYVKDTGTDISGSPFGLVVLPGVSCGSKSTLSGSGLTATTVEPSVTQFQIQLRDSFGNTLNASAAIASRYFVRVVRTSGSNMQGNPYLPPFYGSTAVNEPGDIPTVTASLVAIDATGLILASYIIPAIPSPAGQVHYLYASWLDAGGVYATYYSAGSITSSLPAPCDKCSLDTKFADTISSGTTSTYPEALDPALVGSDSVCGGVLCDLVIRWSGVISACEAVETCQGSPDYTRQFRWTINKNERVKLWVDNQLVINQWTSLAVPQPTGLAMFQGAGVKFDIFAE
;
A
#
# COMPACT_ATOMS: atom_id res chain seq x y z
N THR A 1 12.04 -16.71 -4.30
CA THR A 1 12.69 -18.04 -4.39
C THR A 1 13.84 -18.09 -3.42
N ALA A 2 13.96 -19.15 -2.62
CA ALA A 2 15.10 -19.39 -1.74
C ALA A 2 15.97 -20.52 -2.33
N SER A 3 17.27 -20.49 -2.06
CA SER A 3 18.20 -21.48 -2.59
C SER A 3 19.36 -21.77 -1.64
N PHE A 4 19.91 -22.98 -1.71
CA PHE A 4 21.10 -23.39 -0.97
C PHE A 4 21.95 -24.34 -1.82
N THR A 5 23.21 -24.50 -1.44
CA THR A 5 24.14 -25.41 -2.13
C THR A 5 24.25 -26.73 -1.39
N ILE A 6 24.18 -27.83 -2.13
CA ILE A 6 24.51 -29.18 -1.68
C ILE A 6 25.91 -29.51 -2.19
N VAL A 7 26.77 -30.03 -1.33
CA VAL A 7 28.12 -30.48 -1.69
C VAL A 7 28.18 -31.98 -1.50
N ALA A 8 28.31 -32.73 -2.59
CA ALA A 8 28.52 -34.17 -2.55
C ALA A 8 29.94 -34.47 -2.02
N LYS A 9 30.04 -35.47 -1.16
CA LYS A 9 31.31 -35.98 -0.66
C LYS A 9 31.32 -37.50 -0.71
N ASP A 10 32.46 -38.08 -1.05
CA ASP A 10 32.68 -39.52 -0.92
C ASP A 10 32.83 -39.94 0.55
N SER A 11 33.00 -41.24 0.79
CA SER A 11 33.20 -41.81 2.13
C SER A 11 34.47 -41.35 2.84
N TYR A 12 35.41 -40.72 2.13
CA TYR A 12 36.66 -40.16 2.65
C TYR A 12 36.57 -38.64 2.83
N GLY A 13 35.44 -38.02 2.48
CA GLY A 13 35.19 -36.59 2.61
C GLY A 13 35.64 -35.74 1.41
N ASN A 14 36.08 -36.36 0.31
CA ASN A 14 36.50 -35.64 -0.90
C ASN A 14 35.30 -35.26 -1.76
N VAL A 15 35.39 -34.11 -2.44
CA VAL A 15 34.39 -33.69 -3.43
C VAL A 15 34.66 -34.40 -4.76
N PRO A 16 33.68 -35.10 -5.34
CA PRO A 16 33.87 -35.84 -6.59
C PRO A 16 34.09 -34.89 -7.78
N LEU A 17 34.87 -35.36 -8.77
CA LEU A 17 35.18 -34.62 -10.00
C LEU A 17 34.07 -34.67 -11.06
N PHE A 18 32.99 -35.40 -10.79
CA PHE A 18 31.83 -35.57 -11.67
C PHE A 18 30.53 -35.18 -10.94
N ALA A 19 29.48 -34.91 -11.71
CA ALA A 19 28.15 -34.55 -11.20
C ALA A 19 27.15 -35.70 -11.43
N ASP A 20 27.43 -36.86 -10.86
CA ASP A 20 26.66 -38.10 -11.01
C ASP A 20 25.74 -38.43 -9.83
N ALA A 21 25.84 -37.67 -8.72
CA ALA A 21 24.93 -37.78 -7.59
C ALA A 21 23.56 -37.18 -7.92
N SER A 22 22.50 -37.80 -7.38
CA SER A 22 21.12 -37.36 -7.57
C SER A 22 20.48 -37.03 -6.23
N PHE A 23 20.24 -35.74 -6.01
CA PHE A 23 19.61 -35.25 -4.79
C PHE A 23 18.15 -34.87 -5.04
N SER A 24 17.34 -35.04 -4.01
CA SER A 24 15.97 -34.53 -3.94
C SER A 24 15.76 -33.75 -2.66
N THR A 25 14.85 -32.78 -2.72
CA THR A 25 14.49 -31.96 -1.57
C THR A 25 13.00 -31.97 -1.35
N GLN A 26 12.58 -32.19 -0.10
CA GLN A 26 11.18 -32.12 0.31
C GLN A 26 11.08 -31.26 1.56
N THR A 27 10.26 -30.22 1.51
CA THR A 27 9.92 -29.43 2.69
C THR A 27 8.57 -29.89 3.22
N VAL A 28 8.48 -30.11 4.54
CA VAL A 28 7.26 -30.50 5.23
C VAL A 28 6.96 -29.50 6.33
N GLY A 29 5.77 -28.92 6.30
CA GLY A 29 5.29 -27.98 7.31
C GLY A 29 4.78 -28.67 8.58
N LEU A 30 4.56 -27.87 9.64
CA LEU A 30 3.97 -28.35 10.92
C LEU A 30 2.63 -29.09 10.70
N SER A 31 1.80 -28.61 9.77
CA SER A 31 0.68 -29.38 9.25
C SER A 31 1.17 -30.24 8.08
N GLN A 32 1.18 -31.57 8.24
CA GLN A 32 1.67 -32.54 7.24
C GLN A 32 0.93 -32.48 5.88
N SER A 33 -0.12 -31.67 5.75
CA SER A 33 -0.82 -31.32 4.51
C SER A 33 -0.08 -30.30 3.64
N LEU A 34 0.95 -29.62 4.17
CA LEU A 34 1.75 -28.65 3.45
C LEU A 34 3.13 -29.23 3.17
N TYR A 35 3.32 -29.73 1.95
CA TYR A 35 4.64 -30.12 1.45
C TYR A 35 4.94 -29.39 0.14
N SER A 36 6.20 -29.01 -0.04
CA SER A 36 6.71 -28.43 -1.27
C SER A 36 7.99 -29.16 -1.67
N THR A 37 8.10 -29.48 -2.97
CA THR A 37 9.28 -30.15 -3.53
C THR A 37 10.13 -29.08 -4.21
N GLY A 38 11.40 -29.00 -3.83
CA GLY A 38 12.36 -28.13 -4.49
C GLY A 38 12.91 -28.74 -5.77
N THR A 39 13.58 -27.92 -6.57
CA THR A 39 14.38 -28.36 -7.71
C THR A 39 15.84 -28.48 -7.26
N VAL A 40 16.56 -29.45 -7.80
CA VAL A 40 18.01 -29.57 -7.61
C VAL A 40 18.66 -29.71 -8.97
N ALA A 41 19.67 -28.90 -9.24
CA ALA A 41 20.45 -28.95 -10.46
C ALA A 41 21.95 -28.85 -10.16
N PRO A 42 22.83 -29.53 -10.93
CA PRO A 42 24.26 -29.35 -10.79
C PRO A 42 24.67 -27.92 -11.15
N ILE A 43 25.67 -27.38 -10.43
CA ILE A 43 26.21 -26.05 -10.70
C ILE A 43 27.21 -26.15 -11.86
N ASN A 44 26.98 -25.36 -12.91
CA ASN A 44 27.83 -25.41 -14.09
C ASN A 44 29.29 -25.01 -13.75
N GLY A 45 30.25 -25.80 -14.23
CA GLY A 45 31.67 -25.59 -13.98
C GLY A 45 32.14 -25.93 -12.56
N LEU A 46 31.28 -26.49 -11.69
CA LEU A 46 31.63 -26.84 -10.32
C LEU A 46 31.15 -28.27 -9.97
N PRO A 47 31.89 -29.32 -10.41
CA PRO A 47 31.53 -30.71 -10.15
C PRO A 47 31.37 -31.03 -8.66
N GLY A 48 30.42 -31.90 -8.31
CA GLY A 48 30.10 -32.23 -6.93
C GLY A 48 29.26 -31.17 -6.19
N HIS A 49 28.97 -30.01 -6.79
CA HIS A 49 28.12 -28.98 -6.21
C HIS A 49 26.78 -28.87 -6.94
N TYR A 50 25.70 -28.74 -6.17
CA TYR A 50 24.33 -28.68 -6.67
C TYR A 50 23.60 -27.50 -6.05
N LEU A 51 22.83 -26.77 -6.85
CA LEU A 51 21.96 -25.70 -6.40
C LEU A 51 20.56 -26.28 -6.19
N ALA A 52 20.11 -26.29 -4.94
CA ALA A 52 18.73 -26.59 -4.58
C ALA A 52 17.95 -25.28 -4.48
N SER A 53 16.75 -25.23 -5.07
CA SER A 53 15.87 -24.06 -5.04
C SER A 53 14.43 -24.45 -4.75
N TYR A 54 13.74 -23.66 -3.93
CA TYR A 54 12.35 -23.89 -3.56
C TYR A 54 11.58 -22.58 -3.34
N ILE A 55 10.25 -22.68 -3.33
CA ILE A 55 9.35 -21.58 -3.00
C ILE A 55 8.40 -22.06 -1.89
N LEU A 56 8.27 -21.23 -0.85
CA LEU A 56 7.32 -21.40 0.25
C LEU A 56 6.52 -20.11 0.39
N TYR A 57 5.22 -20.26 0.62
CA TYR A 57 4.27 -19.15 0.71
C TYR A 57 3.68 -18.97 2.11
N VAL A 58 3.74 -20.00 2.95
CA VAL A 58 3.16 -19.97 4.29
C VAL A 58 4.26 -19.72 5.32
N GLY A 59 4.06 -18.72 6.17
CA GLY A 59 4.99 -18.40 7.26
C GLY A 59 4.79 -19.36 8.43
N GLN A 60 5.77 -20.24 8.68
CA GLN A 60 5.79 -21.21 9.78
C GLN A 60 7.16 -21.90 9.86
N GLU A 61 7.30 -22.82 10.81
CA GLU A 61 8.43 -23.75 10.85
C GLU A 61 8.22 -24.93 9.88
N TYR A 62 9.33 -25.36 9.27
CA TYR A 62 9.42 -26.43 8.30
C TYR A 62 10.59 -27.36 8.64
N SER A 63 10.40 -28.64 8.31
CA SER A 63 11.49 -29.61 8.19
C SER A 63 11.86 -29.76 6.72
N LEU A 64 13.10 -29.40 6.36
CA LEU A 64 13.65 -29.58 5.02
C LEU A 64 14.44 -30.88 4.97
N TYR A 65 13.89 -31.86 4.25
CA TYR A 65 14.55 -33.12 3.95
C TYR A 65 15.39 -32.97 2.69
N VAL A 66 16.64 -33.39 2.76
CA VAL A 66 17.52 -33.52 1.61
C VAL A 66 17.95 -34.97 1.53
N LYS A 67 17.70 -35.60 0.38
CA LYS A 67 17.91 -37.03 0.18
C LYS A 67 18.83 -37.29 -0.99
N ASP A 68 19.77 -38.21 -0.81
CA ASP A 68 20.53 -38.85 -1.87
C ASP A 68 19.89 -40.20 -2.18
N THR A 69 19.47 -40.42 -3.42
CA THR A 69 18.83 -41.68 -3.89
C THR A 69 17.74 -42.25 -2.95
N GLY A 70 16.99 -41.37 -2.28
CA GLY A 70 15.89 -41.72 -1.38
C GLY A 70 16.26 -41.84 0.12
N THR A 71 17.55 -41.75 0.45
CA THR A 71 18.06 -41.77 1.84
C THR A 71 18.43 -40.38 2.29
N ASP A 72 18.11 -40.03 3.54
CA ASP A 72 18.47 -38.74 4.13
C ASP A 72 20.00 -38.56 4.18
N ILE A 73 20.47 -37.39 3.73
CA ILE A 73 21.89 -37.02 3.86
C ILE A 73 22.22 -36.65 5.30
N SER A 74 23.51 -36.52 5.61
CA SER A 74 23.96 -36.03 6.91
C SER A 74 23.36 -34.66 7.23
N GLY A 75 22.73 -34.55 8.41
CA GLY A 75 22.07 -33.33 8.89
C GLY A 75 20.61 -33.15 8.43
N SER A 76 20.11 -33.99 7.51
CA SER A 76 18.68 -34.02 7.16
C SER A 76 17.88 -34.72 8.28
N PRO A 77 16.71 -34.19 8.69
CA PRO A 77 16.11 -32.94 8.22
C PRO A 77 16.72 -31.68 8.85
N PHE A 78 16.76 -30.59 8.07
CA PHE A 78 17.15 -29.27 8.53
C PHE A 78 15.95 -28.47 9.02
N GLY A 79 16.09 -27.78 10.16
CA GLY A 79 15.08 -26.83 10.65
C GLY A 79 15.09 -25.54 9.83
N LEU A 80 13.92 -25.12 9.36
CA LEU A 80 13.72 -23.91 8.55
C LEU A 80 12.56 -23.10 9.11
N VAL A 81 12.75 -21.80 9.34
CA VAL A 81 11.66 -20.89 9.74
C VAL A 81 11.38 -19.93 8.59
N VAL A 82 10.17 -19.96 8.07
CA VAL A 82 9.68 -18.98 7.09
C VAL A 82 8.95 -17.88 7.84
N LEU A 83 9.48 -16.67 7.77
CA LEU A 83 8.84 -15.48 8.30
C LEU A 83 7.84 -14.91 7.28
N PRO A 84 6.78 -14.22 7.74
CA PRO A 84 5.89 -13.49 6.85
C PRO A 84 6.66 -12.45 6.02
N GLY A 85 6.19 -12.20 4.81
CA GLY A 85 6.74 -11.18 3.92
C GLY A 85 6.47 -9.75 4.37
N VAL A 86 6.66 -8.78 3.47
CA VAL A 86 6.24 -7.40 3.73
C VAL A 86 4.72 -7.29 3.83
N SER A 87 4.26 -6.32 4.62
CA SER A 87 2.84 -6.06 4.83
C SER A 87 2.09 -5.77 3.53
N CYS A 88 0.87 -6.30 3.41
CA CYS A 88 -0.05 -6.04 2.33
C CYS A 88 -1.40 -5.55 2.89
N GLY A 89 -1.75 -4.31 2.55
CA GLY A 89 -3.00 -3.69 3.00
C GLY A 89 -4.25 -4.49 2.60
N SER A 90 -4.34 -4.94 1.35
CA SER A 90 -5.53 -5.64 0.82
C SER A 90 -5.74 -7.04 1.38
N LYS A 91 -4.69 -7.67 1.93
CA LYS A 91 -4.79 -8.95 2.63
C LYS A 91 -5.01 -8.80 4.13
N SER A 92 -4.73 -7.63 4.70
CA SER A 92 -4.94 -7.35 6.12
C SER A 92 -6.43 -7.28 6.45
N THR A 93 -6.80 -7.54 7.70
CA THR A 93 -8.21 -7.63 8.13
C THR A 93 -8.51 -6.71 9.29
N LEU A 94 -9.71 -6.12 9.31
CA LEU A 94 -10.21 -5.30 10.41
C LEU A 94 -11.26 -6.08 11.21
N SER A 95 -11.30 -5.88 12.53
CA SER A 95 -12.31 -6.47 13.42
C SER A 95 -12.63 -5.57 14.61
N GLY A 96 -13.83 -5.69 15.18
CA GLY A 96 -14.26 -4.94 16.36
C GLY A 96 -15.52 -4.09 16.14
N SER A 97 -16.19 -3.74 17.25
CA SER A 97 -17.44 -2.97 17.22
C SER A 97 -17.26 -1.53 16.75
N GLY A 98 -16.05 -0.96 16.89
CA GLY A 98 -15.73 0.37 16.37
C GLY A 98 -15.77 0.50 14.86
N LEU A 99 -16.02 -0.59 14.11
CA LEU A 99 -16.26 -0.52 12.66
C LEU A 99 -17.72 -0.20 12.32
N THR A 100 -18.66 -0.48 13.22
CA THR A 100 -20.10 -0.40 12.96
C THR A 100 -20.85 0.52 13.91
N ALA A 101 -20.29 0.81 15.08
CA ALA A 101 -20.89 1.69 16.06
C ALA A 101 -19.82 2.56 16.72
N THR A 102 -20.15 3.84 16.91
CA THR A 102 -19.36 4.80 17.68
C THR A 102 -20.29 5.65 18.52
N THR A 103 -19.74 6.21 19.59
CA THR A 103 -20.38 7.29 20.34
C THR A 103 -19.67 8.60 20.03
N VAL A 104 -20.34 9.72 20.28
CA VAL A 104 -19.74 11.06 20.21
C VAL A 104 -18.83 11.25 21.43
N GLU A 105 -17.85 12.12 21.32
CA GLU A 105 -16.98 12.59 22.41
C GLU A 105 -17.76 12.73 23.73
N PRO A 106 -17.21 12.26 24.88
CA PRO A 106 -15.79 11.93 25.14
C PRO A 106 -15.40 10.46 24.93
N SER A 107 -16.31 9.62 24.50
CA SER A 107 -16.05 8.18 24.39
C SER A 107 -15.07 7.86 23.26
N VAL A 108 -14.07 7.04 23.57
CA VAL A 108 -13.12 6.50 22.58
C VAL A 108 -13.70 5.25 21.95
N THR A 109 -13.76 5.24 20.62
CA THR A 109 -14.17 4.07 19.84
C THR A 109 -12.94 3.34 19.34
N GLN A 110 -12.95 2.01 19.43
CA GLN A 110 -11.80 1.17 19.10
C GLN A 110 -12.15 -0.01 18.20
N PHE A 111 -11.19 -0.39 17.37
CA PHE A 111 -11.20 -1.61 16.58
C PHE A 111 -9.76 -2.08 16.37
N GLN A 112 -9.61 -3.29 15.84
CA GLN A 112 -8.32 -3.93 15.62
C GLN A 112 -8.03 -4.10 14.13
N ILE A 113 -6.76 -4.02 13.77
CA ILE A 113 -6.25 -4.29 12.44
C ILE A 113 -5.23 -5.42 12.57
N GLN A 114 -5.52 -6.57 11.97
CA GLN A 114 -4.58 -7.68 11.87
C GLN A 114 -3.79 -7.55 10.57
N LEU A 115 -2.50 -7.24 10.69
CA LEU A 115 -1.63 -7.09 9.53
C LEU A 115 -1.22 -8.44 8.94
N ARG A 116 -1.22 -8.51 7.61
CA ARG A 116 -0.87 -9.72 6.84
C ARG A 116 0.04 -9.40 5.65
N ASP A 117 0.78 -10.37 5.17
CA ASP A 117 1.54 -10.27 3.91
C ASP A 117 0.68 -10.59 2.67
N SER A 118 1.27 -10.54 1.47
CA SER A 118 0.57 -10.82 0.19
C SER A 118 0.02 -12.24 0.08
N PHE A 119 0.52 -13.18 0.88
CA PHE A 119 0.08 -14.58 0.94
C PHE A 119 -0.91 -14.84 2.09
N GLY A 120 -1.24 -13.80 2.87
CA GLY A 120 -2.19 -13.87 3.98
C GLY A 120 -1.58 -14.28 5.32
N ASN A 121 -0.25 -14.43 5.40
CA ASN A 121 0.43 -14.77 6.65
C ASN A 121 0.33 -13.60 7.62
N THR A 122 0.02 -13.89 8.88
CA THR A 122 0.04 -12.88 9.95
C THR A 122 1.47 -12.39 10.16
N LEU A 123 1.64 -11.06 10.23
CA LEU A 123 2.93 -10.44 10.45
C LEU A 123 3.44 -10.63 11.89
N ASN A 124 4.74 -10.53 12.10
CA ASN A 124 5.33 -10.41 13.43
C ASN A 124 5.71 -8.94 13.71
N ALA A 125 5.83 -8.49 14.97
CA ALA A 125 6.06 -7.09 15.34
C ALA A 125 7.30 -6.46 14.70
N SER A 126 8.34 -7.25 14.39
CA SER A 126 9.52 -6.75 13.67
C SER A 126 9.23 -6.31 12.23
N ALA A 127 8.13 -6.78 11.62
CA ALA A 127 7.68 -6.40 10.28
C ALA A 127 6.48 -5.44 10.28
N ALA A 128 5.78 -5.31 11.42
CA ALA A 128 4.63 -4.43 11.60
C ALA A 128 5.06 -3.03 12.06
N ILE A 129 5.45 -2.18 11.12
CA ILE A 129 5.64 -0.75 11.44
C ILE A 129 4.25 -0.09 11.36
N ALA A 130 3.66 0.24 12.51
CA ALA A 130 2.36 0.92 12.58
C ALA A 130 2.32 2.23 11.77
N SER A 131 3.47 2.88 11.53
CA SER A 131 3.59 4.08 10.70
C SER A 131 3.26 3.87 9.22
N ARG A 132 3.16 2.61 8.76
CA ARG A 132 2.71 2.27 7.40
C ARG A 132 1.21 2.13 7.27
N TYR A 133 0.47 2.34 8.34
CA TYR A 133 -0.99 2.36 8.31
C TYR A 133 -1.47 3.70 8.82
N PHE A 134 -2.57 4.17 8.26
CA PHE A 134 -3.32 5.27 8.84
C PHE A 134 -4.80 4.99 8.65
N VAL A 135 -5.60 5.49 9.58
CA VAL A 135 -7.04 5.32 9.57
C VAL A 135 -7.66 6.70 9.65
N ARG A 136 -8.70 6.92 8.84
CA ARG A 136 -9.53 8.12 8.91
C ARG A 136 -10.99 7.76 9.04
N VAL A 137 -11.71 8.63 9.74
CA VAL A 137 -13.16 8.71 9.67
C VAL A 137 -13.53 9.96 8.89
N VAL A 138 -14.08 9.77 7.70
CA VAL A 138 -14.56 10.83 6.81
C VAL A 138 -16.01 11.14 7.17
N ARG A 139 -16.29 12.42 7.40
CA ARG A 139 -17.60 12.93 7.79
C ARG A 139 -18.25 13.59 6.58
N THR A 140 -19.47 13.16 6.25
CA THR A 140 -20.21 13.63 5.08
C THR A 140 -21.63 14.01 5.44
N SER A 141 -22.19 14.92 4.67
CA SER A 141 -23.59 15.37 4.71
C SER A 141 -24.25 15.10 3.35
N GLY A 142 -25.53 14.75 3.35
CA GLY A 142 -26.29 14.48 2.12
C GLY A 142 -26.35 12.99 1.70
N SER A 143 -26.96 12.73 0.55
CA SER A 143 -27.39 11.39 0.09
C SER A 143 -26.37 10.65 -0.79
N ASN A 144 -25.24 11.27 -1.16
CA ASN A 144 -24.21 10.61 -1.95
C ASN A 144 -23.34 9.75 -1.03
N MET A 145 -23.85 8.54 -0.77
CA MET A 145 -23.20 7.57 0.12
C MET A 145 -21.85 7.14 -0.46
N GLN A 146 -20.76 7.42 0.27
CA GLN A 146 -19.44 6.85 0.00
C GLN A 146 -19.42 5.37 0.42
N GLY A 147 -18.38 4.62 0.07
CA GLY A 147 -18.21 3.23 0.52
C GLY A 147 -17.95 2.20 -0.58
N ASN A 148 -17.68 2.59 -1.83
CA ASN A 148 -17.17 1.63 -2.80
C ASN A 148 -15.71 1.30 -2.46
N PRO A 149 -15.35 0.02 -2.24
CA PRO A 149 -13.97 -0.38 -1.98
C PRO A 149 -13.02 0.18 -3.04
N TYR A 150 -11.79 0.52 -2.63
CA TYR A 150 -10.70 0.98 -3.50
C TYR A 150 -10.87 2.35 -4.15
N LEU A 151 -12.04 2.99 -4.08
CA LEU A 151 -12.17 4.40 -4.41
C LEU A 151 -11.71 5.24 -3.22
N PRO A 152 -10.73 6.15 -3.40
CA PRO A 152 -10.44 7.16 -2.40
C PRO A 152 -11.73 7.92 -2.04
N PRO A 153 -11.84 8.47 -0.81
CA PRO A 153 -13.00 9.25 -0.41
C PRO A 153 -13.21 10.43 -1.38
N PHE A 154 -14.16 10.29 -2.30
CA PHE A 154 -14.50 11.25 -3.36
C PHE A 154 -15.96 11.72 -3.20
N TYR A 155 -16.51 12.69 -3.94
CA TYR A 155 -16.16 14.11 -4.06
C TYR A 155 -17.44 14.91 -4.33
N GLY A 156 -17.51 16.13 -3.80
CA GLY A 156 -18.56 17.10 -4.09
C GLY A 156 -18.90 17.98 -2.89
N SER A 157 -20.02 18.69 -2.99
CA SER A 157 -20.60 19.56 -1.95
C SER A 157 -21.11 18.83 -0.70
N THR A 158 -20.81 17.53 -0.57
CA THR A 158 -21.29 16.67 0.53
C THR A 158 -20.27 16.55 1.67
N ALA A 159 -18.99 16.83 1.42
CA ALA A 159 -18.02 17.00 2.49
C ALA A 159 -18.37 18.26 3.31
N VAL A 160 -18.34 18.12 4.62
CA VAL A 160 -18.63 19.22 5.57
C VAL A 160 -17.46 20.21 5.45
N ASN A 161 -17.69 21.38 4.83
CA ASN A 161 -16.65 22.32 4.39
C ASN A 161 -16.88 23.75 4.91
N GLU A 162 -17.74 23.94 5.89
CA GLU A 162 -17.93 25.24 6.54
C GLU A 162 -16.75 25.56 7.48
N PRO A 163 -16.41 26.85 7.67
CA PRO A 163 -15.34 27.25 8.58
C PRO A 163 -15.55 26.71 10.00
N GLY A 164 -14.60 25.90 10.48
CA GLY A 164 -14.67 25.23 11.79
C GLY A 164 -15.10 23.76 11.73
N ASP A 165 -15.44 23.25 10.55
CA ASP A 165 -15.71 21.84 10.35
C ASP A 165 -14.44 21.00 10.42
N ILE A 166 -14.59 19.80 10.98
CA ILE A 166 -13.58 18.75 11.00
C ILE A 166 -14.10 17.65 10.06
N PRO A 167 -13.83 17.72 8.74
CA PRO A 167 -14.36 16.78 7.75
C PRO A 167 -13.78 15.37 7.91
N THR A 168 -12.67 15.25 8.61
CA THR A 168 -11.88 14.03 8.75
C THR A 168 -11.33 13.94 10.17
N VAL A 169 -11.47 12.76 10.77
CA VAL A 169 -10.86 12.44 12.07
C VAL A 169 -9.80 11.38 11.83
N THR A 170 -8.55 11.67 12.21
CA THR A 170 -7.47 10.68 12.15
C THR A 170 -7.51 9.80 13.39
N ALA A 171 -7.43 8.47 13.22
CA ALA A 171 -7.33 7.56 14.36
C ALA A 171 -5.91 7.50 14.90
N SER A 172 -5.78 7.28 16.21
CA SER A 172 -4.53 6.87 16.84
C SER A 172 -4.31 5.37 16.66
N LEU A 173 -3.08 4.98 16.32
CA LEU A 173 -2.71 3.59 16.07
C LEU A 173 -1.61 3.14 17.03
N VAL A 174 -1.81 2.01 17.69
CA VAL A 174 -0.83 1.42 18.62
C VAL A 174 -0.67 -0.06 18.29
N ALA A 175 0.56 -0.52 18.06
CA ALA A 175 0.84 -1.95 17.99
C ALA A 175 0.65 -2.57 19.38
N ILE A 176 -0.18 -3.61 19.49
CA ILE A 176 -0.57 -4.17 20.78
C ILE A 176 0.09 -5.51 21.11
N ASP A 177 0.68 -6.19 20.13
CA ASP A 177 1.41 -7.43 20.37
C ASP A 177 2.51 -7.71 19.33
N ALA A 178 3.17 -8.87 19.50
CA ALA A 178 4.22 -9.37 18.64
C ALA A 178 3.71 -9.95 17.30
N THR A 179 2.40 -9.98 17.05
CA THR A 179 1.73 -10.64 15.90
C THR A 179 1.19 -9.63 14.88
N GLY A 180 1.71 -8.41 14.89
CA GLY A 180 1.30 -7.38 13.96
C GLY A 180 -0.17 -6.97 14.14
N LEU A 181 -0.71 -7.14 15.35
CA LEU A 181 -2.03 -6.63 15.70
C LEU A 181 -1.91 -5.15 16.11
N ILE A 182 -2.73 -4.31 15.50
CA ILE A 182 -2.80 -2.87 15.78
C ILE A 182 -4.16 -2.55 16.40
N LEU A 183 -4.16 -1.81 17.50
CA LEU A 183 -5.34 -1.16 18.05
C LEU A 183 -5.49 0.22 17.43
N ALA A 184 -6.59 0.43 16.73
CA ALA A 184 -6.99 1.72 16.19
C ALA A 184 -8.04 2.35 17.11
N SER A 185 -7.86 3.63 17.45
CA SER A 185 -8.75 4.39 18.34
C SER A 185 -9.09 5.74 17.73
N TYR A 186 -10.37 6.10 17.71
CA TYR A 186 -10.82 7.42 17.24
C TYR A 186 -11.95 7.97 18.12
N ILE A 187 -12.14 9.29 18.07
CA ILE A 187 -13.21 10.00 18.78
C ILE A 187 -13.94 10.88 17.77
N ILE A 188 -15.27 10.78 17.72
CA ILE A 188 -16.07 11.70 16.89
C ILE A 188 -16.35 12.97 17.71
N PRO A 189 -15.85 14.15 17.29
CA PRO A 189 -16.06 15.38 18.05
C PRO A 189 -17.53 15.77 18.07
N ALA A 190 -17.97 16.39 19.16
CA ALA A 190 -19.35 16.88 19.29
C ALA A 190 -19.65 18.10 18.40
N ILE A 191 -18.61 18.79 17.92
CA ILE A 191 -18.69 20.00 17.12
C ILE A 191 -17.84 19.83 15.85
N PRO A 192 -18.37 20.15 14.65
CA PRO A 192 -19.79 20.44 14.36
C PRO A 192 -20.68 19.24 14.72
N SER A 193 -21.97 19.48 14.97
CA SER A 193 -22.91 18.42 15.41
C SER A 193 -22.87 17.22 14.46
N PRO A 194 -22.65 15.99 14.95
CA PRO A 194 -22.63 14.80 14.11
C PRO A 194 -24.03 14.34 13.66
N ALA A 195 -25.10 14.97 14.17
CA ALA A 195 -26.47 14.62 13.81
C ALA A 195 -26.72 14.85 12.31
N GLY A 196 -27.26 13.83 11.62
CA GLY A 196 -27.54 13.88 10.18
C GLY A 196 -26.31 13.70 9.29
N GLN A 197 -25.13 13.40 9.86
CA GLN A 197 -23.92 13.09 9.12
C GLN A 197 -23.71 11.58 8.96
N VAL A 198 -23.17 11.18 7.82
CA VAL A 198 -22.70 9.80 7.58
C VAL A 198 -21.18 9.76 7.74
N HIS A 199 -20.70 8.75 8.46
CA HIS A 199 -19.30 8.56 8.81
C HIS A 199 -18.75 7.34 8.08
N TYR A 200 -17.66 7.52 7.35
CA TYR A 200 -16.99 6.47 6.60
C TYR A 200 -15.61 6.20 7.16
N LEU A 201 -15.36 4.97 7.56
CA LEU A 201 -14.06 4.55 8.08
C LEU A 201 -13.20 4.00 6.93
N TYR A 202 -12.04 4.62 6.74
CA TYR A 202 -11.04 4.20 5.78
C TYR A 202 -9.78 3.76 6.53
N ALA A 203 -9.34 2.53 6.28
CA ALA A 203 -8.04 2.04 6.71
C ALA A 203 -7.17 1.85 5.47
N SER A 204 -6.01 2.51 5.49
CA SER A 204 -5.15 2.63 4.32
C SER A 204 -3.74 2.21 4.68
N TRP A 205 -3.09 1.56 3.70
CA TRP A 205 -1.69 1.14 3.79
C TRP A 205 -0.81 2.11 2.98
N LEU A 206 0.24 2.60 3.63
CA LEU A 206 1.24 3.49 3.09
C LEU A 206 2.43 2.67 2.63
N ASP A 207 2.77 2.86 1.36
CA ASP A 207 4.04 2.41 0.82
C ASP A 207 4.92 3.62 0.56
N ALA A 208 6.19 3.54 0.96
CA ALA A 208 7.13 4.63 0.81
C ALA A 208 7.47 4.80 -0.68
N GLY A 209 7.33 6.01 -1.23
CA GLY A 209 7.63 6.26 -2.64
C GLY A 209 6.67 7.18 -3.39
N GLY A 210 5.55 7.62 -2.81
CA GLY A 210 4.84 8.81 -3.26
C GLY A 210 3.39 8.64 -3.71
N VAL A 211 2.94 9.65 -4.44
CA VAL A 211 1.58 9.80 -5.01
C VAL A 211 1.44 8.87 -6.21
N TYR A 212 0.35 8.10 -6.24
CA TYR A 212 -0.02 7.21 -7.34
C TYR A 212 -0.88 7.94 -8.35
N ALA A 213 -0.69 7.69 -9.63
CA ALA A 213 -1.55 8.18 -10.69
C ALA A 213 -2.27 7.03 -11.39
N THR A 214 -3.59 7.13 -11.52
CA THR A 214 -4.40 6.27 -12.38
C THR A 214 -4.84 7.06 -13.60
N TYR A 215 -4.55 6.53 -14.78
CA TYR A 215 -4.85 7.17 -16.05
C TYR A 215 -6.11 6.57 -16.66
N TYR A 216 -7.05 7.44 -17.03
CA TYR A 216 -8.29 7.05 -17.67
C TYR A 216 -8.38 7.70 -19.05
N SER A 217 -8.75 6.90 -20.05
CA SER A 217 -9.00 7.41 -21.39
C SER A 217 -10.28 8.22 -21.45
N ALA A 218 -10.36 9.23 -22.33
CA ALA A 218 -11.58 10.01 -22.54
C ALA A 218 -12.78 9.14 -22.94
N GLY A 219 -12.55 8.06 -23.70
CA GLY A 219 -13.58 7.08 -24.08
C GLY A 219 -14.11 6.23 -22.91
N SER A 220 -13.36 6.14 -21.80
CA SER A 220 -13.80 5.43 -20.58
C SER A 220 -14.68 6.30 -19.67
N ILE A 221 -14.84 7.59 -19.96
CA ILE A 221 -15.63 8.53 -19.16
C ILE A 221 -17.11 8.44 -19.57
N THR A 222 -17.78 7.35 -19.23
CA THR A 222 -19.19 7.14 -19.63
C THR A 222 -20.19 7.52 -18.54
N SER A 223 -19.76 7.68 -17.28
CA SER A 223 -20.46 8.35 -16.16
C SER A 223 -19.84 8.02 -14.79
N SER A 224 -19.03 6.96 -14.70
CA SER A 224 -18.23 6.64 -13.53
C SER A 224 -16.88 6.03 -13.94
N LEU A 225 -15.80 6.48 -13.30
CA LEU A 225 -14.47 5.92 -13.52
C LEU A 225 -14.30 4.66 -12.66
N PRO A 226 -13.78 3.55 -13.21
CA PRO A 226 -13.61 2.31 -12.47
C PRO A 226 -12.62 2.47 -11.30
N ALA A 227 -12.80 1.63 -10.29
CA ALA A 227 -11.92 1.63 -9.12
C ALA A 227 -10.50 1.15 -9.49
N PRO A 228 -9.46 1.70 -8.85
CA PRO A 228 -8.09 1.19 -8.97
C PRO A 228 -8.01 -0.31 -8.65
N CYS A 229 -7.09 -0.99 -9.33
CA CYS A 229 -6.75 -2.39 -9.09
C CYS A 229 -5.98 -2.61 -7.76
N ASP A 230 -6.01 -3.85 -7.24
CA ASP A 230 -5.28 -4.22 -6.02
C ASP A 230 -3.75 -4.17 -6.26
N LYS A 231 -3.09 -3.23 -5.58
CA LYS A 231 -1.65 -2.99 -5.69
C LYS A 231 -0.79 -4.21 -5.31
N CYS A 232 -1.24 -5.07 -4.40
CA CYS A 232 -0.46 -6.25 -4.00
C CYS A 232 -0.39 -7.33 -5.10
N SER A 233 -1.09 -7.14 -6.23
CA SER A 233 -1.18 -8.09 -7.34
C SER A 233 -0.46 -7.66 -8.62
N LEU A 234 0.20 -6.50 -8.63
CA LEU A 234 0.77 -5.90 -9.84
C LEU A 234 2.23 -5.48 -9.67
N ASP A 235 3.00 -5.61 -10.76
CA ASP A 235 4.32 -5.01 -10.88
C ASP A 235 4.18 -3.48 -10.87
N THR A 236 4.82 -2.83 -9.90
CA THR A 236 4.79 -1.37 -9.76
C THR A 236 5.78 -0.74 -10.74
N LYS A 237 5.29 0.19 -11.57
CA LYS A 237 6.16 1.08 -12.36
C LYS A 237 6.36 2.36 -11.56
N PHE A 238 7.55 2.58 -11.03
CA PHE A 238 7.94 3.84 -10.41
C PHE A 238 8.40 4.82 -11.48
N ALA A 239 8.03 6.10 -11.36
CA ALA A 239 8.70 7.14 -12.13
C ALA A 239 10.12 7.32 -11.56
N ASP A 240 11.12 7.31 -12.44
CA ASP A 240 12.54 7.20 -12.10
C ASP A 240 13.07 8.39 -11.26
N THR A 241 12.41 9.57 -11.29
CA THR A 241 12.79 10.70 -10.43
C THR A 241 11.67 11.73 -10.25
N ILE A 242 11.36 12.10 -8.99
CA ILE A 242 10.54 13.28 -8.62
C ILE A 242 11.44 14.25 -7.85
N SER A 243 12.45 14.84 -8.50
CA SER A 243 13.36 15.77 -7.84
C SER A 243 13.49 17.05 -8.66
N SER A 244 13.37 18.19 -7.97
CA SER A 244 13.52 19.59 -8.43
C SER A 244 12.30 20.38 -8.93
N GLY A 245 11.10 20.10 -8.39
CA GLY A 245 10.06 21.15 -8.26
C GLY A 245 9.32 21.55 -9.54
N THR A 246 9.48 20.78 -10.62
CA THR A 246 8.60 20.86 -11.80
C THR A 246 8.05 19.46 -12.04
N THR A 247 6.83 19.20 -11.59
CA THR A 247 6.10 17.98 -11.94
C THR A 247 5.73 18.06 -13.42
N SER A 248 6.47 17.36 -14.28
CA SER A 248 5.92 16.97 -15.57
C SER A 248 4.75 16.05 -15.30
N THR A 249 3.56 16.44 -15.73
CA THR A 249 2.29 15.72 -15.57
C THR A 249 2.19 14.48 -16.46
N TYR A 250 3.17 14.26 -17.32
CA TYR A 250 3.29 13.11 -18.19
C TYR A 250 4.56 12.35 -17.86
N PRO A 251 4.48 11.04 -17.55
CA PRO A 251 5.61 10.14 -17.75
C PRO A 251 6.06 10.31 -19.19
N GLU A 252 7.35 10.57 -19.41
CA GLU A 252 7.93 10.81 -20.74
C GLU A 252 7.71 9.62 -21.71
N ALA A 253 7.26 8.46 -21.20
CA ALA A 253 6.96 7.26 -21.99
C ALA A 253 5.86 6.37 -21.36
N LEU A 254 4.66 6.89 -21.11
CA LEU A 254 3.50 6.00 -20.93
C LEU A 254 3.21 5.29 -22.25
N ASP A 255 3.25 3.97 -22.25
CA ASP A 255 2.93 3.14 -23.40
C ASP A 255 1.49 3.41 -23.88
N PRO A 256 1.29 3.91 -25.11
CA PRO A 256 -0.03 4.14 -25.70
C PRO A 256 -0.94 2.91 -25.69
N ALA A 257 -0.37 1.70 -25.66
CA ALA A 257 -1.15 0.46 -25.54
C ALA A 257 -1.88 0.32 -24.18
N LEU A 258 -1.45 1.05 -23.14
CA LEU A 258 -2.04 0.97 -21.79
C LEU A 258 -3.25 1.88 -21.59
N VAL A 259 -3.41 2.93 -22.39
CA VAL A 259 -4.45 3.96 -22.24
C VAL A 259 -5.48 3.95 -23.37
N GLY A 260 -5.37 3.01 -24.31
CA GLY A 260 -6.31 2.85 -25.43
C GLY A 260 -6.08 3.87 -26.56
N SER A 261 -6.46 3.49 -27.78
CA SER A 261 -6.23 4.31 -29.00
C SER A 261 -6.88 5.69 -28.95
N ASP A 262 -7.97 5.83 -28.19
CA ASP A 262 -8.79 7.04 -28.13
C ASP A 262 -8.10 8.18 -27.35
N SER A 263 -7.02 7.89 -26.62
CA SER A 263 -6.22 8.86 -25.87
C SER A 263 -4.84 9.10 -26.50
N VAL A 264 -4.72 8.89 -27.82
CA VAL A 264 -3.48 9.10 -28.58
C VAL A 264 -3.73 10.06 -29.75
N CYS A 265 -3.13 11.25 -29.70
CA CYS A 265 -3.21 12.28 -30.74
C CYS A 265 -1.82 12.49 -31.35
N GLY A 266 -1.65 12.12 -32.61
CA GLY A 266 -0.38 12.33 -33.32
C GLY A 266 0.81 11.55 -32.73
N GLY A 267 0.56 10.38 -32.12
CA GLY A 267 1.58 9.55 -31.49
C GLY A 267 1.96 9.96 -30.06
N VAL A 268 1.27 10.96 -29.49
CA VAL A 268 1.44 11.42 -28.11
C VAL A 268 0.13 11.22 -27.34
N LEU A 269 0.20 11.02 -26.04
CA LEU A 269 -0.98 10.92 -25.20
C LEU A 269 -1.75 12.25 -25.11
N CYS A 270 -3.06 12.19 -25.32
CA CYS A 270 -3.99 13.32 -25.23
C CYS A 270 -5.30 12.87 -24.57
N ASP A 271 -6.11 13.84 -24.12
CA ASP A 271 -7.48 13.59 -23.63
C ASP A 271 -7.55 12.48 -22.57
N LEU A 272 -6.86 12.73 -21.45
CA LEU A 272 -6.81 11.86 -20.29
C LEU A 272 -7.49 12.53 -19.09
N VAL A 273 -8.10 11.71 -18.23
CA VAL A 273 -8.34 12.08 -16.84
C VAL A 273 -7.32 11.33 -15.99
N ILE A 274 -6.60 12.06 -15.15
CA ILE A 274 -5.54 11.49 -14.32
C ILE A 274 -5.94 11.67 -12.86
N ARG A 275 -6.11 10.58 -12.14
CA ARG A 275 -6.41 10.61 -10.70
C ARG A 275 -5.16 10.35 -9.90
N TRP A 276 -4.68 11.37 -9.23
CA TRP A 276 -3.55 11.32 -8.32
C TRP A 276 -4.05 11.05 -6.91
N SER A 277 -3.56 10.01 -6.25
CA SER A 277 -3.87 9.71 -4.85
C SER A 277 -2.60 9.46 -4.08
N GLY A 278 -2.47 10.08 -2.91
CA GLY A 278 -1.33 9.87 -2.05
C GLY A 278 -1.62 10.34 -0.64
N VAL A 279 -0.58 10.28 0.17
CA VAL A 279 -0.64 10.73 1.55
C VAL A 279 0.59 11.57 1.82
N ILE A 280 0.35 12.74 2.38
CA ILE A 280 1.39 13.64 2.86
C ILE A 280 1.37 13.62 4.38
N SER A 281 2.55 13.62 4.98
CA SER A 281 2.66 13.78 6.42
C SER A 281 2.76 15.26 6.75
N ALA A 282 2.19 15.67 7.88
CA ALA A 282 2.79 16.75 8.65
C ALA A 282 4.27 16.42 8.86
N CYS A 283 5.17 17.40 8.93
CA CYS A 283 6.58 17.09 9.17
C CYS A 283 6.73 16.15 10.39
N GLU A 284 7.67 15.20 10.29
CA GLU A 284 7.67 13.98 11.12
C GLU A 284 7.78 14.27 12.63
N ALA A 285 8.40 15.40 12.98
CA ALA A 285 8.45 15.94 14.33
C ALA A 285 8.29 17.47 14.33
N VAL A 286 7.87 18.04 15.46
CA VAL A 286 7.76 19.51 15.66
C VAL A 286 9.09 20.23 15.33
N GLU A 287 10.22 19.60 15.63
CA GLU A 287 11.57 20.09 15.32
C GLU A 287 11.79 20.26 13.81
N THR A 288 11.22 19.35 13.00
CA THR A 288 11.22 19.44 11.53
C THR A 288 10.12 20.35 10.98
N CYS A 289 9.20 20.83 11.83
CA CYS A 289 8.11 21.75 11.49
C CYS A 289 8.35 23.19 11.96
N GLN A 290 9.58 23.69 11.92
CA GLN A 290 9.89 25.09 12.29
C GLN A 290 9.37 25.47 13.70
N GLY A 291 9.25 24.49 14.61
CA GLY A 291 8.81 24.70 15.99
C GLY A 291 7.29 24.72 16.21
N SER A 292 6.46 24.49 15.19
CA SER A 292 4.99 24.42 15.34
C SER A 292 4.45 23.06 14.87
N PRO A 293 3.59 22.38 15.64
CA PRO A 293 2.90 21.17 15.17
C PRO A 293 1.90 21.48 14.04
N ASP A 294 1.44 22.73 13.95
CA ASP A 294 0.42 23.17 13.02
C ASP A 294 1.01 24.15 12.00
N TYR A 295 0.64 23.99 10.73
CA TYR A 295 1.09 24.89 9.67
C TYR A 295 0.12 24.95 8.50
N THR A 296 0.14 26.08 7.78
CA THR A 296 -0.56 26.22 6.50
C THR A 296 0.41 26.01 5.35
N ARG A 297 -0.01 25.26 4.32
CA ARG A 297 0.73 25.17 3.05
C ARG A 297 -0.11 25.76 1.92
N GLN A 298 0.58 26.46 1.04
CA GLN A 298 0.04 26.85 -0.25
C GLN A 298 0.35 25.76 -1.27
N PHE A 299 -0.70 25.23 -1.88
CA PHE A 299 -0.62 24.39 -3.05
C PHE A 299 -0.71 25.28 -4.29
N ARG A 300 0.15 25.03 -5.26
CA ARG A 300 0.13 25.65 -6.57
C ARG A 300 0.17 24.54 -7.61
N TRP A 301 -0.79 24.57 -8.53
CA TRP A 301 -0.78 23.69 -9.68
C TRP A 301 -0.43 24.49 -10.92
N THR A 302 0.39 23.94 -11.82
CA THR A 302 0.66 24.58 -13.12
C THR A 302 -0.09 23.80 -14.18
N ILE A 303 -1.00 24.46 -14.89
CA ILE A 303 -1.81 23.84 -15.94
C ILE A 303 -1.74 24.61 -17.26
N ASN A 304 -1.81 23.87 -18.35
CA ASN A 304 -2.00 24.40 -19.69
C ASN A 304 -3.45 24.88 -19.88
N LYS A 305 -3.69 25.74 -20.89
CA LYS A 305 -5.01 26.36 -21.15
C LYS A 305 -6.16 25.33 -21.34
N ASN A 306 -5.82 24.13 -21.80
CA ASN A 306 -6.80 23.07 -22.11
C ASN A 306 -6.97 22.07 -20.96
N GLU A 307 -6.22 22.20 -19.87
CA GLU A 307 -6.30 21.30 -18.71
C GLU A 307 -7.25 21.86 -17.65
N ARG A 308 -7.71 20.99 -16.75
CA ARG A 308 -8.54 21.32 -15.60
C ARG A 308 -7.96 20.62 -14.38
N VAL A 309 -8.23 21.17 -13.21
CA VAL A 309 -7.74 20.57 -11.97
C VAL A 309 -8.74 20.75 -10.84
N LYS A 310 -8.89 19.71 -10.05
CA LYS A 310 -9.33 19.78 -8.66
C LYS A 310 -8.26 19.18 -7.77
N LEU A 311 -8.01 19.82 -6.64
CA LEU A 311 -7.11 19.32 -5.61
C LEU A 311 -7.85 19.31 -4.29
N TRP A 312 -7.68 18.22 -3.55
CA TRP A 312 -8.20 18.07 -2.21
C TRP A 312 -7.11 17.64 -1.25
N VAL A 313 -7.22 18.15 -0.03
CA VAL A 313 -6.42 17.74 1.11
C VAL A 313 -7.38 17.34 2.20
N ASP A 314 -7.27 16.09 2.65
CA ASP A 314 -8.07 15.51 3.74
C ASP A 314 -9.58 15.77 3.58
N ASN A 315 -10.10 15.44 2.40
CA ASN A 315 -11.49 15.62 1.98
C ASN A 315 -11.97 17.09 1.84
N GLN A 316 -11.09 18.08 2.00
CA GLN A 316 -11.39 19.50 1.71
C GLN A 316 -10.96 19.88 0.31
N LEU A 317 -11.84 20.53 -0.46
CA LEU A 317 -11.55 21.02 -1.81
C LEU A 317 -10.73 22.31 -1.73
N VAL A 318 -9.44 22.24 -2.03
CA VAL A 318 -8.51 23.37 -1.91
C VAL A 318 -8.27 24.09 -3.23
N ILE A 319 -8.36 23.40 -4.36
CA ILE A 319 -8.34 24.01 -5.70
C ILE A 319 -9.51 23.46 -6.49
N ASN A 320 -10.31 24.33 -7.11
CA ASN A 320 -11.38 23.94 -8.02
C ASN A 320 -11.35 24.81 -9.29
N GLN A 321 -10.83 24.24 -10.37
CA GLN A 321 -10.78 24.87 -11.69
C GLN A 321 -11.36 23.91 -12.74
N TRP A 322 -12.43 23.18 -12.39
CA TRP A 322 -12.98 22.14 -13.25
C TRP A 322 -13.87 22.68 -14.36
N THR A 323 -14.80 23.57 -14.00
CA THR A 323 -15.77 24.14 -14.93
C THR A 323 -15.14 25.20 -15.83
N SER A 324 -14.20 25.98 -15.29
CA SER A 324 -13.48 27.00 -16.02
C SER A 324 -12.11 27.22 -15.38
N LEU A 325 -11.17 27.67 -16.20
CA LEU A 325 -9.84 28.05 -15.75
C LEU A 325 -9.78 29.56 -15.53
N ALA A 326 -9.70 29.99 -14.28
CA ALA A 326 -9.55 31.38 -13.89
C ALA A 326 -8.13 31.90 -14.11
N VAL A 327 -7.11 31.08 -13.82
CA VAL A 327 -5.68 31.42 -13.93
C VAL A 327 -4.84 30.19 -14.29
N PRO A 328 -3.73 30.31 -15.03
CA PRO A 328 -2.88 29.17 -15.42
C PRO A 328 -2.12 28.52 -14.25
N GLN A 329 -2.08 29.19 -13.09
CA GLN A 329 -1.46 28.69 -11.88
C GLN A 329 -2.42 28.82 -10.69
N PRO A 330 -3.48 28.01 -10.63
CA PRO A 330 -4.40 28.08 -9.50
C PRO A 330 -3.71 27.67 -8.21
N THR A 331 -4.12 28.32 -7.12
CA THR A 331 -3.57 28.08 -5.79
C THR A 331 -4.67 27.81 -4.78
N GLY A 332 -4.35 27.00 -3.77
CA GLY A 332 -5.21 26.71 -2.62
C GLY A 332 -4.39 26.69 -1.34
N LEU A 333 -5.02 26.95 -0.21
CA LEU A 333 -4.40 26.79 1.11
C LEU A 333 -4.99 25.55 1.80
N ALA A 334 -4.14 24.79 2.48
CA ALA A 334 -4.59 23.74 3.39
C ALA A 334 -3.87 23.87 4.74
N MET A 335 -4.60 23.62 5.82
CA MET A 335 -4.06 23.56 7.17
C MET A 335 -3.69 22.11 7.51
N PHE A 336 -2.53 21.94 8.11
CA PHE A 336 -2.03 20.68 8.64
C PHE A 336 -1.91 20.85 10.14
N GLN A 337 -2.63 20.03 10.90
CA GLN A 337 -2.64 20.09 12.36
C GLN A 337 -2.03 18.83 12.95
N GLY A 338 -1.12 19.00 13.91
CA GLY A 338 -0.42 17.92 14.59
C GLY A 338 0.79 17.38 13.82
N ALA A 339 1.95 17.35 14.50
CA ALA A 339 3.16 16.74 13.97
C ALA A 339 2.97 15.22 13.76
N GLY A 340 3.52 14.67 12.67
CA GLY A 340 3.41 13.25 12.33
C GLY A 340 2.03 12.77 11.85
N VAL A 341 0.99 13.61 11.91
CA VAL A 341 -0.34 13.31 11.37
C VAL A 341 -0.27 13.17 9.85
N LYS A 342 -0.99 12.18 9.31
CA LYS A 342 -1.05 11.92 7.87
C LYS A 342 -2.28 12.60 7.28
N PHE A 343 -2.19 13.11 6.05
CA PHE A 343 -3.26 13.80 5.32
C PHE A 343 -3.39 13.22 3.91
N ASP A 344 -4.61 12.92 3.49
CA ASP A 344 -4.84 12.42 2.13
C ASP A 344 -4.66 13.58 1.19
N ILE A 345 -3.92 13.37 0.12
CA ILE A 345 -3.84 14.31 -0.99
C ILE A 345 -4.38 13.60 -2.22
N PHE A 346 -5.23 14.32 -2.94
CA PHE A 346 -5.73 13.81 -4.20
C PHE A 346 -5.95 14.93 -5.19
N ALA A 347 -5.65 14.65 -6.45
CA ALA A 347 -5.92 15.55 -7.56
C ALA A 347 -6.57 14.80 -8.73
N GLU A 348 -7.41 15.52 -9.46
CA GLU A 348 -8.03 15.08 -10.72
C GLU A 348 -7.97 16.19 -11.76
#